data_AF-A0A2W7MC83-F1
#
_entry.id   AF-A0A2W7MC83-F1
#
_cell.length_a   1.000
_cell.length_b   1.000
_cell.length_c   1.000
_cell.angle_alpha   90.00
_cell.angle_beta   90.00
_cell.angle_gamma   90.00
#
_symmetry.space_group_name_H-M   'P 1'
#
loop_
_entity.id
_entity.type
_entity.pdbx_description
1 polymer ?
#
loop_
_entity_poly.entity_id
_entity_poly.type
_entity_poly.pdbx_seq_one_letter_code
_entity_poly.pdbx_strand_id
1 'polypeptide(L)' 'MSIISEELYLFAEELQTVLSPTVLQELANQVGFVQRLSKYKANELLALCTWLSHEVASTSLT' A
#
# COMPACT_ATOMS: atom_id res chain seq x y z
N MET A 1 13.47 -5.69 -14.74
CA MET A 1 12.41 -5.16 -13.85
C MET A 1 11.35 -4.57 -14.77
N SER A 2 10.06 -4.90 -14.61
CA SER A 2 9.03 -4.28 -15.46
C SER A 2 8.76 -2.85 -14.99
N ILE A 3 8.36 -1.95 -15.88
CA ILE A 3 8.04 -0.55 -15.59
C ILE A 3 7.04 -0.44 -14.43
N ILE A 4 6.07 -1.36 -14.37
CA ILE A 4 5.05 -1.42 -13.31
C ILE A 4 5.70 -1.66 -11.94
N SER A 5 6.76 -2.45 -11.87
CA SER A 5 7.46 -2.75 -10.61
C SER A 5 8.24 -1.56 -10.08
N GLU A 6 8.73 -0.70 -10.97
CA GLU A 6 9.53 0.48 -10.63
C GLU A 6 8.63 1.64 -10.17
N GLU A 7 7.52 1.87 -10.89
CA GLU A 7 6.47 2.81 -10.49
C GLU A 7 5.86 2.47 -9.13
N LEU A 8 5.53 1.20 -8.88
CA LEU A 8 5.00 0.75 -7.59
C LEU A 8 6.01 0.87 -6.46
N TYR A 9 7.30 0.71 -6.76
CA TYR A 9 8.37 0.89 -5.79
C TYR A 9 8.48 2.37 -5.39
N LEU A 10 8.51 3.28 -6.36
CA LEU A 10 8.53 4.73 -6.12
C LEU A 10 7.30 5.19 -5.34
N PHE A 11 6.12 4.68 -5.71
CA PHE A 11 4.89 4.97 -4.97
C PHE A 11 4.97 4.47 -3.51
N ALA A 12 5.52 3.27 -3.27
CA ALA A 12 5.71 2.74 -1.92
C ALA A 12 6.76 3.53 -1.10
N GLU A 13 7.77 4.12 -1.74
CA GLU A 13 8.70 5.04 -1.09
C GLU A 13 8.01 6.36 -0.71
N GLU A 14 7.26 6.98 -1.63
CA GLU A 14 6.49 8.20 -1.31
C GLU A 14 5.42 7.95 -0.24
N LEU A 15 4.75 6.80 -0.29
CA LEU A 15 3.74 6.47 0.71
C LEU A 15 4.35 6.36 2.11
N GLN A 16 5.58 5.85 2.23
CA GLN A 16 6.32 5.76 3.50
C GLN A 16 6.87 7.10 3.98
N THR A 17 7.14 8.07 3.10
CA THR A 17 7.56 9.41 3.50
C THR A 17 6.39 10.27 3.98
N VAL A 18 5.20 10.05 3.42
CA VAL A 18 3.98 10.80 3.76
C VAL A 18 3.23 10.20 4.96
N LEU A 19 3.21 8.87 5.08
CA LEU A 19 2.46 8.17 6.13
C LEU A 19 3.40 7.51 7.13
N SER A 20 3.08 7.66 8.42
CA SER A 20 3.81 6.93 9.46
C SER A 20 3.53 5.42 9.34
N PRO A 21 4.47 4.56 9.78
CA PRO A 21 4.27 3.11 9.79
C PRO A 21 2.99 2.68 10.53
N THR A 22 2.58 3.43 11.55
CA THR A 22 1.34 3.21 12.30
C THR A 22 0.11 3.47 11.45
N VAL A 23 0.09 4.56 10.67
CA VAL A 23 -1.04 4.89 9.79
C VAL A 23 -1.15 3.88 8.65
N LEU A 24 -0.02 3.49 8.06
CA LEU A 24 0.00 2.44 7.04
C LEU A 24 -0.57 1.12 7.58
N GLN A 25 -0.24 0.81 8.83
CA GLN A 25 -0.69 -0.40 9.50
C GLN A 25 -2.18 -0.34 9.87
N GLU A 26 -2.69 0.81 10.28
CA GLU A 26 -4.13 1.04 10.44
C GLU A 26 -4.87 0.91 9.10
N LEU A 27 -4.36 1.52 8.03
CA LEU A 27 -4.93 1.39 6.69
C LEU A 27 -5.01 -0.07 6.25
N ALA A 28 -3.90 -0.80 6.40
CA ALA A 28 -3.84 -2.22 6.04
C ALA A 28 -4.83 -3.08 6.84
N ASN A 29 -5.16 -2.68 8.08
CA ASN A 29 -6.15 -3.35 8.89
C ASN A 29 -7.59 -2.95 8.50
N GLN A 30 -7.85 -1.65 8.28
CA GLN A 30 -9.15 -1.13 7.85
C GLN A 30 -9.62 -1.74 6.53
N VAL A 31 -8.69 -1.96 5.60
CA VAL A 31 -9.00 -2.53 4.29
C VAL A 31 -8.93 -4.07 4.28
N GLY A 32 -8.76 -4.69 5.46
CA GLY A 32 -8.76 -6.15 5.64
C GLY A 32 -7.52 -6.85 5.07
N PHE A 33 -6.47 -6.09 4.74
CA PHE A 33 -5.25 -6.58 4.09
C PHE A 33 -4.41 -7.46 5.02
N VAL A 34 -4.41 -7.17 6.33
CA VAL A 34 -3.59 -7.91 7.31
C VAL A 34 -4.44 -8.37 8.49
N GLN A 35 -4.52 -9.68 8.71
CA GLN A 35 -5.19 -10.24 9.89
C GLN A 35 -4.30 -10.27 11.16
N ARG A 36 -2.97 -10.22 11.01
CA ARG A 36 -2.01 -10.17 12.13
C ARG A 36 -0.91 -9.13 11.91
N LEU A 37 -0.98 -8.09 12.73
CA LEU A 37 -0.11 -6.91 12.74
C LEU A 37 1.39 -7.22 12.93
N SER A 38 1.73 -8.32 13.60
CA SER A 38 3.12 -8.65 13.96
C SER A 38 3.96 -9.23 12.80
N LYS A 39 3.39 -9.39 11.60
CA LYS A 39 4.08 -10.01 10.44
C LYS A 39 4.23 -9.08 9.24
N TYR A 40 3.99 -7.78 9.43
CA TYR A 40 4.09 -6.79 8.36
C TYR A 40 5.50 -6.81 7.73
N LYS A 41 5.59 -7.31 6.49
CA LYS A 41 6.82 -7.34 5.68
C LYS A 41 6.72 -6.32 4.55
N ALA A 42 7.85 -5.91 3.97
CA ALA A 42 7.88 -5.01 2.81
C ALA A 42 6.96 -5.47 1.65
N ASN A 43 6.80 -6.79 1.47
CA ASN A 43 5.89 -7.35 0.46
C ASN A 43 4.41 -7.07 0.74
N GLU A 44 4.01 -7.00 2.02
CA GLU A 44 2.64 -6.64 2.42
C GLU A 44 2.37 -5.16 2.13
N LEU A 45 3.37 -4.30 2.29
CA LEU A 45 3.29 -2.89 1.94
C LEU A 45 3.15 -2.68 0.41
N LEU A 46 3.93 -3.40 -0.40
CA LEU A 46 3.78 -3.37 -1.87
C LEU A 46 2.38 -3.83 -2.30
N ALA A 47 1.86 -4.86 -1.64
CA ALA A 47 0.56 -5.40 -1.98
C ALA A 47 -0.58 -4.48 -1.49
N LEU A 48 -0.44 -3.81 -0.34
CA LEU A 48 -1.30 -2.70 0.08
C LEU A 48 -1.28 -1.54 -0.92
N CYS A 49 -0.08 -1.14 -1.39
CA CYS A 49 0.08 -0.08 -2.39
C CYS A 49 -0.61 -0.45 -3.70
N THR A 50 -0.44 -1.68 -4.16
CA THR A 50 -1.08 -2.18 -5.39
C THR A 50 -2.61 -2.19 -5.25
N TRP A 51 -3.11 -2.60 -4.08
CA TRP A 51 -4.53 -2.56 -3.77
C TRP A 51 -5.07 -1.12 -3.71
N LEU A 52 -4.37 -0.19 -3.05
CA LEU A 52 -4.74 1.22 -2.99
C LEU A 52 -4.80 1.86 -4.38
N SER A 53 -3.81 1.59 -5.23
CA SER A 53 -3.82 2.08 -6.61
C SER A 53 -5.01 1.54 -7.40
N HIS A 54 -5.40 0.28 -7.17
CA HIS A 54 -6.58 -0.31 -7.81
C HIS A 54 -7.90 0.26 -7.24
N GLU A 55 -8.00 0.45 -5.93
CA GLU A 55 -9.17 1.04 -5.28
C GLU A 55 -9.38 2.49 -5.73
N VAL A 56 -8.31 3.30 -5.79
CA VAL A 56 -8.35 4.68 -6.30
C VAL A 56 -8.67 4.71 -7.80
N ALA A 57 -8.16 3.77 -8.60
CA ALA A 57 -8.49 3.69 -10.03
C ALA A 57 -9.94 3.24 -10.28
N SER A 58 -10.50 2.40 -9.41
CA SER A 58 -11.87 1.87 -9.53
C SER A 58 -12.92 2.79 -8.90
N THR A 59 -12.56 3.53 -7.86
CA THR A 59 -13.33 4.67 -7.37
C THR A 59 -13.08 5.86 -8.29
N SER A 60 -13.86 5.95 -9.37
CA SER A 60 -13.92 7.18 -10.17
C SER A 60 -14.24 8.34 -9.23
N LEU A 61 -13.27 9.26 -9.06
CA LEU A 61 -13.42 10.53 -8.37
C LEU A 61 -14.55 11.29 -9.07
N THR A 62 -15.76 11.18 -8.52
CA THR A 62 -16.96 11.82 -9.05
C THR A 62 -17.05 13.26 -8.57
#